data_AF-A0A6P8FBU4-F1
#
_entry.id   AF-A0A6P8FBU4-F1
#
_cell.length_a   1.000
_cell.length_b   1.000
_cell.length_c   1.000
_cell.angle_alpha   90.00
_cell.angle_beta   90.00
_cell.angle_gamma   90.00
#
_symmetry.space_group_name_H-M   'P 1'
#
loop_
_entity.id
_entity.type
_entity.pdbx_description
1 polymer ?
#
loop_
_entity_poly.entity_id
_entity_poly.type
_entity_poly.pdbx_seq_one_letter_code
_entity_poly.pdbx_strand_id
1 'polypeptide(L)'
;MGSKIISDANRFVDSLKRLCQENDADELIYEDNIQISLVKQKVPLHKLICGNLPVLVVGKKLYLENAQEREEDEEDSLPSEDLLNDEGSSEQQCVSAPQPLTLTAARQLLSWYTMSQNPNMPTVLCPPLLPLWVRCDMSDALGTTWLGAETVSAGNKVSGIKLYTICSKEATEDKSSFISLDALMELHQKRHHASAVETKGYAQYNLFGSIVVENTVIESQCSITAVFKWSNVEKVFQMPPQSSEAVLDIKLAIGDMKSPLYETYKELEFLETLAQGLRTGEAEWPDPTDPRSAMDLTKALVEELESIGKTGQGQAGKGAETQREAKPDTPAAADKGINIYSSVGLDRGDLDFTDQLWVKMRSSISSYQDIIDCLKMVISAVKHGQIKPWVHRNSSNSLGRVILQSYKQKMEAVCLTGLTPVHMLLEMGLDKMRKDYINYLIGRELTTLNNLSYYMCTDVDLQEQVTRVKKLHHLLEILVICSTFLSLPYECLFPFIQSCLKYYKTSPYDEEHVFQMQIRPVVISNFYQKEEPMSWGAEVFSGQGSREVRTSFHLSDQPLVDHVTFSSDLNKTTANGDKEETAFFSTTVTHSLINFI
;
A
#
# COMPACT_ATOMS: atom_id res chain seq x y z
N MET A 1 21.27 -9.02 -49.85
CA MET A 1 21.02 -8.16 -48.68
C MET A 1 19.59 -8.32 -48.14
N GLY A 2 18.55 -8.09 -48.94
CA GLY A 2 17.14 -8.19 -48.47
C GLY A 2 16.72 -9.55 -47.91
N SER A 3 17.21 -10.67 -48.45
CA SER A 3 16.88 -12.02 -47.95
C SER A 3 17.39 -12.28 -46.52
N LYS A 4 18.54 -11.73 -46.15
CA LYS A 4 19.11 -11.86 -44.80
C LYS A 4 18.27 -11.10 -43.78
N ILE A 5 17.87 -9.87 -44.09
CA ILE A 5 17.05 -9.03 -43.22
C ILE A 5 15.69 -9.69 -42.94
N ILE A 6 15.07 -10.28 -43.97
CA ILE A 6 13.80 -11.00 -43.80
C ILE A 6 13.98 -12.25 -42.93
N SER A 7 15.06 -13.00 -43.12
CA SER A 7 15.39 -14.16 -42.29
C SER A 7 15.60 -13.77 -40.82
N ASP A 8 16.34 -12.69 -40.56
CA ASP A 8 16.62 -12.20 -39.21
C ASP A 8 15.33 -11.70 -38.53
N ALA A 9 14.48 -10.98 -39.27
CA ALA A 9 13.17 -10.54 -38.78
C ALA A 9 12.26 -11.72 -38.42
N ASN A 10 12.20 -12.76 -39.27
CA ASN A 10 11.42 -13.97 -38.98
C ASN A 10 11.92 -14.68 -37.71
N ARG A 11 13.23 -14.83 -37.56
CA ARG A 11 13.83 -15.45 -36.38
C ARG A 11 13.49 -14.68 -35.10
N PHE A 12 13.59 -13.35 -35.13
CA PHE A 12 13.21 -12.49 -33.99
C PHE A 12 11.73 -12.63 -33.63
N VAL A 13 10.86 -12.62 -34.63
CA VAL A 13 9.41 -12.70 -34.43
C VAL A 13 8.99 -14.07 -33.91
N ASP A 14 9.61 -15.15 -34.38
CA ASP A 14 9.34 -16.49 -33.87
C ASP A 14 9.78 -16.64 -32.42
N SER A 15 10.86 -15.96 -32.00
CA SER A 15 11.23 -15.83 -30.59
C SER A 15 10.15 -15.12 -29.76
N LEU A 16 9.58 -14.00 -30.27
CA LEU A 16 8.48 -13.31 -29.59
C LEU A 16 7.22 -14.18 -29.47
N LYS A 17 6.88 -14.94 -30.51
CA LYS A 17 5.73 -15.85 -30.50
C LYS A 17 5.88 -16.95 -29.45
N ARG A 18 7.07 -17.56 -29.34
CA ARG A 18 7.34 -18.59 -28.32
C ARG A 18 7.09 -18.05 -26.93
N LEU A 19 7.63 -16.86 -26.63
CA LEU A 19 7.43 -16.19 -25.36
C LEU A 19 5.94 -15.87 -25.07
N CYS A 20 5.15 -15.58 -26.10
CA CYS A 20 3.71 -15.35 -25.93
C CYS A 20 2.87 -16.65 -25.81
N GLN A 21 3.41 -17.81 -26.18
CA GLN A 21 2.70 -19.10 -26.22
C GLN A 21 3.09 -20.04 -25.08
N GLU A 22 4.32 -19.95 -24.58
CA GLU A 22 4.85 -20.75 -23.48
C GLU A 22 4.47 -20.09 -22.15
N ASN A 23 3.48 -20.63 -21.45
CA ASN A 23 2.94 -20.07 -20.19
C ASN A 23 3.93 -20.08 -19.00
N ASP A 24 5.12 -20.68 -19.15
CA ASP A 24 6.05 -20.95 -18.04
C ASP A 24 7.36 -20.12 -18.08
N ALA A 25 7.63 -19.40 -19.18
CA ALA A 25 8.82 -18.56 -19.30
C ALA A 25 8.41 -17.09 -19.46
N ASP A 26 8.66 -16.27 -18.43
CA ASP A 26 8.44 -14.81 -18.52
C ASP A 26 9.64 -14.09 -19.20
N GLU A 27 10.72 -14.81 -19.54
CA GLU A 27 11.93 -14.25 -20.15
C GLU A 27 12.56 -15.17 -21.20
N LEU A 28 13.13 -14.57 -22.24
CA LEU A 28 13.85 -15.23 -23.33
C LEU A 28 15.13 -14.46 -23.68
N ILE A 29 16.23 -15.16 -23.94
CA ILE A 29 17.45 -14.58 -24.49
C ILE A 29 17.42 -14.70 -26.03
N TYR A 30 17.51 -13.58 -26.73
CA TYR A 30 17.60 -13.50 -28.19
C TYR A 30 19.01 -13.04 -28.58
N GLU A 31 19.82 -13.89 -29.21
CA GLU A 31 21.26 -13.66 -29.36
C GLU A 31 21.97 -13.49 -28.00
N ASP A 32 23.29 -13.68 -27.91
CA ASP A 32 23.95 -13.88 -26.61
C ASP A 32 23.80 -12.73 -25.60
N ASN A 33 23.32 -11.56 -26.02
CA ASN A 33 23.31 -10.33 -25.22
C ASN A 33 21.94 -9.61 -25.11
N ILE A 34 20.87 -10.05 -25.78
CA ILE A 34 19.57 -9.35 -25.73
C ILE A 34 18.56 -10.20 -24.96
N GLN A 35 17.95 -9.62 -23.95
CA GLN A 35 16.90 -10.23 -23.12
C GLN A 35 15.54 -9.64 -23.50
N ILE A 36 14.56 -10.50 -23.67
CA ILE A 36 13.17 -10.17 -23.96
C ILE A 36 12.33 -10.70 -22.81
N SER A 37 11.60 -9.85 -22.11
CA SER A 37 10.74 -10.22 -20.99
C SER A 37 9.28 -9.87 -21.27
N LEU A 38 8.37 -10.70 -20.80
CA LEU A 38 6.93 -10.45 -20.83
C LEU A 38 6.53 -9.77 -19.53
N VAL A 39 6.26 -8.46 -19.59
CA VAL A 39 5.92 -7.65 -18.41
C VAL A 39 4.43 -7.45 -18.35
N LYS A 40 3.81 -8.00 -17.30
CA LYS A 40 2.36 -7.92 -17.09
C LYS A 40 1.91 -6.69 -16.29
N GLN A 41 2.75 -6.05 -15.46
CA GLN A 41 2.27 -4.91 -14.62
C GLN A 41 3.29 -4.02 -13.84
N LYS A 42 4.60 -4.04 -14.12
CA LYS A 42 5.60 -3.49 -13.17
C LYS A 42 6.23 -2.10 -13.44
N VAL A 43 6.00 -1.45 -14.58
CA VAL A 43 6.68 -0.16 -14.88
C VAL A 43 5.71 1.04 -14.89
N PRO A 44 5.97 2.12 -14.14
CA PRO A 44 5.11 3.31 -14.07
C PRO A 44 4.77 3.91 -15.44
N LEU A 45 5.76 3.98 -16.33
CA LEU A 45 5.60 4.50 -17.69
C LEU A 45 4.67 3.65 -18.56
N HIS A 46 4.64 2.32 -18.36
CA HIS A 46 3.74 1.44 -19.09
C HIS A 46 2.28 1.59 -18.62
N LYS A 47 2.04 1.89 -17.34
CA LYS A 47 0.68 2.25 -16.85
C LYS A 47 0.18 3.53 -17.50
N LEU A 48 1.05 4.53 -17.68
CA LEU A 48 0.72 5.80 -18.35
C LEU A 48 0.41 5.62 -19.85
N ILE A 49 1.09 4.68 -20.52
CA ILE A 49 1.02 4.55 -21.98
C ILE A 49 0.11 3.39 -22.43
N CYS A 50 0.31 2.17 -21.96
CA CYS A 50 -0.44 1.00 -22.46
C CYS A 50 -1.56 0.54 -21.50
N GLY A 51 -1.77 1.25 -20.39
CA GLY A 51 -2.72 0.83 -19.35
C GLY A 51 -2.30 -0.50 -18.72
N ASN A 52 -3.25 -1.43 -18.55
CA ASN A 52 -3.03 -2.74 -17.91
C ASN A 52 -2.75 -3.88 -18.92
N LEU A 53 -2.44 -3.57 -20.18
CA LEU A 53 -2.14 -4.59 -21.19
C LEU A 53 -0.72 -5.16 -20.99
N PRO A 54 -0.52 -6.49 -21.18
CA PRO A 54 0.80 -7.08 -21.13
C PRO A 54 1.66 -6.57 -22.29
N VAL A 55 2.94 -6.31 -22.01
CA VAL A 55 3.89 -5.77 -22.97
C VAL A 55 5.18 -6.60 -23.01
N LEU A 56 5.84 -6.61 -24.15
CA LEU A 56 7.16 -7.21 -24.34
C LEU A 56 8.22 -6.13 -24.12
N VAL A 57 9.17 -6.37 -23.22
CA VAL A 57 10.26 -5.44 -22.90
C VAL A 57 11.59 -6.04 -23.32
N VAL A 58 12.40 -5.25 -24.01
CA VAL A 58 13.73 -5.66 -24.49
C VAL A 58 14.82 -4.84 -23.82
N GLY A 59 15.85 -5.53 -23.33
CA GLY A 59 17.07 -4.93 -22.77
C GLY A 59 18.30 -5.80 -23.04
N LYS A 60 19.44 -5.36 -22.53
CA LYS A 60 20.71 -6.09 -22.60
C LYS A 60 20.90 -6.92 -21.33
N LYS A 61 21.30 -8.18 -21.48
CA LYS A 61 21.66 -9.05 -20.34
C LYS A 61 23.11 -8.79 -19.92
N LEU A 62 23.35 -8.68 -18.61
CA LEU A 62 24.70 -8.71 -18.04
C LEU A 62 25.09 -10.16 -17.75
N TYR A 63 26.22 -10.60 -18.28
CA TYR A 63 26.99 -11.65 -17.65
C TYR A 63 27.83 -10.97 -16.58
N LEU A 64 27.65 -11.36 -15.31
CA LEU A 64 28.69 -11.13 -14.33
C LEU A 64 29.85 -12.04 -14.75
N GLU A 65 30.80 -11.49 -15.51
CA GLU A 65 32.12 -12.10 -15.59
C GLU A 65 32.69 -12.04 -14.18
N ASN A 66 33.03 -13.22 -13.64
CA ASN A 66 33.66 -13.36 -12.34
C ASN A 66 34.80 -12.34 -12.23
N ALA A 67 34.73 -11.48 -11.21
CA ALA A 67 35.84 -10.65 -10.79
C ALA A 67 36.93 -11.54 -10.17
N GLN A 68 37.58 -12.36 -10.99
CA GLN A 68 38.76 -13.16 -10.69
C GLN A 68 39.51 -13.35 -12.00
N GLU A 69 40.21 -12.31 -12.47
CA GLU A 69 41.33 -12.40 -13.42
C GLU A 69 41.85 -10.98 -13.72
N ARG A 70 42.34 -10.31 -12.67
CA ARG A 70 43.32 -9.21 -12.81
C ARG A 70 43.84 -8.84 -11.42
N GLU A 71 44.83 -9.60 -10.96
CA GLU A 71 45.88 -9.20 -10.01
C GLU A 71 46.82 -10.41 -9.82
N GLU A 72 47.58 -10.74 -10.87
CA GLU A 72 48.87 -11.40 -10.71
C GLU A 72 49.90 -10.40 -11.21
N ASP A 73 50.48 -9.65 -10.27
CA ASP A 73 51.85 -9.12 -10.28
C ASP A 73 51.96 -8.06 -9.17
N GLU A 74 52.31 -8.49 -7.95
CA GLU A 74 53.41 -7.91 -7.16
C GLU A 74 53.54 -8.67 -5.82
N GLU A 75 54.75 -9.19 -5.60
CA GLU A 75 55.20 -9.90 -4.40
C GLU A 75 55.35 -8.98 -3.18
N ASP A 76 55.39 -9.63 -2.01
CA ASP A 76 55.89 -9.19 -0.69
C ASP A 76 54.95 -8.43 0.27
N SER A 77 54.31 -9.16 1.19
CA SER A 77 54.75 -9.27 2.61
C SER A 77 53.73 -9.99 3.52
N LEU A 78 54.26 -10.81 4.44
CA LEU A 78 53.59 -11.72 5.38
C LEU A 78 52.96 -11.00 6.61
N PRO A 79 52.17 -11.69 7.46
CA PRO A 79 50.87 -11.24 7.96
C PRO A 79 50.87 -10.76 9.42
N SER A 80 49.76 -10.15 9.84
CA SER A 80 49.36 -10.12 11.25
C SER A 80 47.87 -10.42 11.40
N GLU A 81 47.61 -11.44 12.20
CA GLU A 81 46.31 -11.92 12.66
C GLU A 81 45.58 -10.84 13.48
N ASP A 82 44.28 -10.69 13.28
CA ASP A 82 43.27 -10.91 14.32
C ASP A 82 41.86 -10.53 13.84
N LEU A 83 40.89 -11.30 14.35
CA LEU A 83 39.44 -11.07 14.39
C LEU A 83 38.55 -11.84 13.39
N LEU A 84 38.27 -13.08 13.80
CA LEU A 84 36.94 -13.64 14.09
C LEU A 84 35.89 -13.71 12.97
N ASN A 85 35.62 -14.96 12.59
CA ASN A 85 34.39 -15.49 12.00
C ASN A 85 33.11 -14.73 12.39
N ASP A 86 32.38 -14.28 11.38
CA ASP A 86 30.92 -14.30 11.41
C ASP A 86 30.44 -14.93 10.09
N GLU A 87 30.10 -16.21 10.16
CA GLU A 87 29.44 -16.94 9.07
C GLU A 87 27.96 -16.58 9.08
N GLY A 88 27.42 -16.20 7.92
CA GLY A 88 25.97 -16.24 7.69
C GLY A 88 25.32 -15.03 7.05
N SER A 89 25.97 -14.34 6.09
CA SER A 89 25.22 -13.51 5.15
C SER A 89 24.68 -14.39 4.02
N SER A 90 23.40 -14.73 4.13
CA SER A 90 22.59 -15.26 3.04
C SER A 90 22.82 -14.45 1.76
N GLU A 91 23.31 -15.11 0.71
CA GLU A 91 23.43 -14.59 -0.64
C GLU A 91 22.07 -14.08 -1.13
N GLN A 92 21.80 -12.80 -0.93
CA GLN A 92 20.78 -12.09 -1.69
C GLN A 92 21.29 -11.99 -3.13
N GLN A 93 20.83 -12.92 -3.96
CA GLN A 93 20.95 -12.86 -5.41
C GLN A 93 20.30 -11.54 -5.88
N CYS A 94 21.13 -10.51 -6.04
CA CYS A 94 20.74 -9.24 -6.62
C CYS A 94 20.51 -9.48 -8.12
N VAL A 95 19.26 -9.71 -8.52
CA VAL A 95 18.87 -9.81 -9.93
C VAL A 95 19.09 -8.43 -10.55
N SER A 96 20.20 -8.26 -11.27
CA SER A 96 20.52 -6.99 -11.93
C SER A 96 19.47 -6.68 -13.01
N ALA A 97 18.92 -5.46 -12.97
CA ALA A 97 17.92 -5.03 -13.94
C ALA A 97 18.51 -5.00 -15.37
N PRO A 98 17.73 -5.32 -16.43
CA PRO A 98 18.23 -5.35 -17.80
C PRO A 98 18.77 -3.98 -18.22
N GLN A 99 19.99 -3.92 -18.75
CA GLN A 99 20.61 -2.67 -19.20
C GLN A 99 19.96 -2.14 -20.48
N PRO A 100 20.02 -0.82 -20.75
CA PRO A 100 19.54 -0.26 -22.00
C PRO A 100 20.37 -0.70 -23.22
N LEU A 101 19.74 -0.65 -24.40
CA LEU A 101 20.38 -0.84 -25.70
C LEU A 101 20.71 0.50 -26.36
N THR A 102 21.64 0.48 -27.31
CA THR A 102 21.89 1.63 -28.18
C THR A 102 20.67 1.90 -29.07
N LEU A 103 20.45 3.17 -29.44
CA LEU A 103 19.32 3.55 -30.29
C LEU A 103 19.31 2.86 -31.65
N THR A 104 20.47 2.59 -32.22
CA THR A 104 20.58 1.87 -33.50
C THR A 104 20.07 0.44 -33.37
N ALA A 105 20.47 -0.27 -32.31
CA ALA A 105 19.99 -1.62 -32.04
C ALA A 105 18.48 -1.62 -31.76
N ALA A 106 17.98 -0.68 -30.94
CA ALA A 106 16.56 -0.57 -30.64
C ALA A 106 15.71 -0.33 -31.89
N ARG A 107 16.13 0.59 -32.77
CA ARG A 107 15.45 0.85 -34.06
C ARG A 107 15.47 -0.36 -34.99
N GLN A 108 16.56 -1.13 -35.01
CA GLN A 108 16.66 -2.34 -35.81
C GLN A 108 15.63 -3.39 -35.36
N LEU A 109 15.52 -3.64 -34.06
CA LEU A 109 14.53 -4.57 -33.49
C LEU A 109 13.09 -4.13 -33.78
N LEU A 110 12.78 -2.84 -33.60
CA LEU A 110 11.45 -2.31 -33.94
C LEU A 110 11.15 -2.36 -35.44
N SER A 111 12.16 -2.23 -36.29
CA SER A 111 12.01 -2.38 -37.74
C SER A 111 11.63 -3.81 -38.09
N TRP A 112 12.30 -4.81 -37.49
CA TRP A 112 11.95 -6.22 -37.66
C TRP A 112 10.53 -6.53 -37.17
N TYR A 113 10.18 -6.02 -35.99
CA TYR A 113 8.81 -6.12 -35.48
C TYR A 113 7.80 -5.48 -36.45
N THR A 114 8.06 -4.27 -36.94
CA THR A 114 7.18 -3.58 -37.89
C THR A 114 7.00 -4.35 -39.20
N MET A 115 8.09 -4.86 -39.77
CA MET A 115 8.06 -5.69 -40.98
C MET A 115 7.22 -6.95 -40.77
N SER A 116 7.25 -7.53 -39.57
CA SER A 116 6.49 -8.74 -39.24
C SER A 116 4.99 -8.56 -39.16
N GLN A 117 4.55 -7.34 -38.88
CA GLN A 117 3.13 -6.99 -38.73
C GLN A 117 2.56 -6.39 -40.02
N ASN A 118 3.40 -6.13 -41.03
CA ASN A 118 3.00 -5.55 -42.29
C ASN A 118 2.43 -6.64 -43.23
N PRO A 119 1.12 -6.59 -43.57
CA PRO A 119 0.49 -7.59 -44.43
C PRO A 119 1.04 -7.62 -45.87
N ASN A 120 1.70 -6.55 -46.32
CA ASN A 120 2.32 -6.48 -47.65
C ASN A 120 3.67 -7.22 -47.73
N MET A 121 4.18 -7.73 -46.60
CA MET A 121 5.42 -8.49 -46.58
C MET A 121 5.17 -9.97 -46.92
N PRO A 122 5.86 -10.53 -47.93
CA PRO A 122 5.51 -11.82 -48.54
C PRO A 122 5.67 -13.06 -47.65
N THR A 123 6.13 -12.91 -46.40
CA THR A 123 6.45 -14.05 -45.52
C THR A 123 6.07 -13.86 -44.05
N VAL A 124 5.28 -12.84 -43.67
CA VAL A 124 4.96 -12.61 -42.26
C VAL A 124 3.49 -12.28 -42.04
N LEU A 125 2.61 -13.28 -42.22
CA LEU A 125 1.26 -13.22 -41.65
C LEU A 125 1.36 -13.72 -40.21
N CYS A 126 1.63 -12.81 -39.28
CA CYS A 126 1.54 -13.07 -37.85
C CYS A 126 0.20 -12.52 -37.33
N PRO A 127 -0.51 -13.21 -36.42
CA PRO A 127 -1.55 -12.54 -35.64
C PRO A 127 -0.95 -11.33 -34.91
N PRO A 128 -1.77 -10.31 -34.57
CA PRO A 128 -1.29 -9.13 -33.85
C PRO A 128 -0.52 -9.54 -32.59
N LEU A 129 0.76 -9.17 -32.53
CA LEU A 129 1.59 -9.41 -31.37
C LEU A 129 1.35 -8.35 -30.29
N LEU A 130 1.76 -8.69 -29.06
CA LEU A 130 1.77 -7.75 -27.94
C LEU A 130 2.67 -6.54 -28.23
N PRO A 131 2.37 -5.34 -27.69
CA PRO A 131 3.23 -4.18 -27.87
C PRO A 131 4.66 -4.45 -27.44
N LEU A 132 5.62 -4.05 -28.26
CA LEU A 132 7.06 -4.23 -28.03
C LEU A 132 7.69 -2.92 -27.59
N TRP A 133 8.45 -2.95 -26.50
CA TRP A 133 9.15 -1.82 -25.90
C TRP A 133 10.63 -2.14 -25.75
N VAL A 134 11.50 -1.19 -26.07
CA VAL A 134 12.96 -1.36 -26.01
C VAL A 134 13.57 -0.27 -25.14
N ARG A 135 14.32 -0.68 -24.11
CA ARG A 135 15.09 0.22 -23.24
C ARG A 135 16.23 0.86 -24.02
N CYS A 136 16.34 2.18 -23.97
CA CYS A 136 17.37 2.96 -24.65
C CYS A 136 18.26 3.70 -23.64
N ASP A 137 19.51 3.95 -24.04
CA ASP A 137 20.60 4.42 -23.18
C ASP A 137 20.69 5.95 -23.01
N MET A 138 19.73 6.70 -23.55
CA MET A 138 19.69 8.17 -23.45
C MET A 138 20.89 8.89 -24.11
N SER A 139 21.68 8.19 -24.95
CA SER A 139 22.92 8.73 -25.51
C SER A 139 22.74 9.75 -26.66
N ASP A 140 21.52 9.95 -27.16
CA ASP A 140 21.22 10.99 -28.14
C ASP A 140 20.92 12.34 -27.51
N ALA A 141 21.04 13.40 -28.31
CA ALA A 141 20.79 14.77 -27.88
C ALA A 141 19.35 15.03 -27.37
N LEU A 142 18.40 14.16 -27.70
CA LEU A 142 17.01 14.26 -27.23
C LEU A 142 16.76 13.49 -25.93
N GLY A 143 17.71 12.66 -25.48
CA GLY A 143 17.57 11.87 -24.26
C GLY A 143 16.53 10.75 -24.38
N THR A 144 16.56 9.98 -25.46
CA THR A 144 15.61 8.89 -25.73
C THR A 144 15.83 7.72 -24.77
N THR A 145 14.84 7.46 -23.91
CA THR A 145 14.89 6.40 -22.90
C THR A 145 14.12 5.14 -23.31
N TRP A 146 13.09 5.29 -24.17
CA TRP A 146 12.34 4.15 -24.71
C TRP A 146 11.93 4.36 -26.15
N LEU A 147 11.91 3.26 -26.90
CA LEU A 147 11.22 3.15 -28.17
C LEU A 147 10.19 2.02 -28.10
N GLY A 148 9.00 2.23 -28.65
CA GLY A 148 7.92 1.25 -28.59
C GLY A 148 7.21 1.06 -29.93
N ALA A 149 6.54 -0.07 -30.12
CA ALA A 149 5.71 -0.36 -31.28
C ALA A 149 4.45 -1.14 -30.91
N GLU A 150 3.29 -0.66 -31.35
CA GLU A 150 1.97 -1.26 -31.09
C GLU A 150 1.20 -1.45 -32.40
N THR A 151 0.60 -2.62 -32.58
CA THR A 151 -0.18 -2.93 -33.78
C THR A 151 -1.56 -2.31 -33.73
N VAL A 152 -2.01 -1.73 -34.84
CA VAL A 152 -3.35 -1.16 -34.99
C VAL A 152 -4.17 -2.09 -35.86
N SER A 153 -5.09 -2.84 -35.24
CA SER A 153 -5.96 -3.79 -35.92
C SER A 153 -7.38 -3.25 -36.10
N ALA A 154 -8.03 -3.70 -37.19
CA ALA A 154 -9.46 -3.57 -37.42
C ALA A 154 -10.03 -4.99 -37.57
N GLY A 155 -10.49 -5.57 -36.45
CA GLY A 155 -10.78 -7.00 -36.36
C GLY A 155 -9.49 -7.84 -36.45
N ASN A 156 -9.49 -8.93 -37.23
CA ASN A 156 -8.30 -9.79 -37.40
C ASN A 156 -7.26 -9.25 -38.41
N LYS A 157 -7.49 -8.06 -39.00
CA LYS A 157 -6.57 -7.47 -39.99
C LYS A 157 -5.77 -6.36 -39.35
N VAL A 158 -4.45 -6.46 -39.42
CA VAL A 158 -3.53 -5.38 -39.05
C VAL A 158 -3.62 -4.29 -40.11
N SER A 159 -3.95 -3.08 -39.70
CA SER A 159 -4.16 -1.91 -40.56
C SER A 159 -3.03 -0.88 -40.47
N GLY A 160 -2.17 -1.00 -39.46
CA GLY A 160 -1.04 -0.11 -39.25
C GLY A 160 -0.28 -0.43 -37.96
N ILE A 161 0.67 0.42 -37.63
CA ILE A 161 1.48 0.34 -36.41
C ILE A 161 1.70 1.74 -35.83
N LYS A 162 1.64 1.87 -34.51
CA LYS A 162 2.04 3.07 -33.76
C LYS A 162 3.46 2.89 -33.27
N LEU A 163 4.34 3.82 -33.60
CA LEU A 163 5.72 3.85 -33.12
C LEU A 163 5.88 4.92 -32.04
N TYR A 164 6.25 4.52 -30.84
CA TYR A 164 6.44 5.38 -29.68
C TYR A 164 7.91 5.78 -29.53
N THR A 165 8.14 7.01 -29.11
CA THR A 165 9.44 7.56 -28.71
C THR A 165 9.27 8.33 -27.42
N ILE A 166 10.00 7.92 -26.39
CA ILE A 166 9.99 8.54 -25.08
C ILE A 166 11.34 9.16 -24.82
N CYS A 167 11.33 10.46 -24.54
CA CYS A 167 12.51 11.24 -24.22
C CYS A 167 12.38 11.73 -22.79
N SER A 168 13.42 11.52 -21.97
CA SER A 168 13.47 12.04 -20.60
C SER A 168 14.62 13.02 -20.48
N LYS A 169 14.50 13.99 -19.57
CA LYS A 169 15.56 14.94 -19.21
C LYS A 169 15.80 14.89 -17.71
N GLU A 170 17.00 15.30 -17.30
CA GLU A 170 17.38 15.46 -15.90
C GLU A 170 16.47 16.45 -15.16
N ALA A 171 16.47 16.35 -13.83
CA ALA A 171 15.69 17.22 -12.97
C ALA A 171 16.15 18.67 -13.08
N THR A 172 15.20 19.60 -13.14
CA THR A 172 15.47 21.03 -13.14
C THR A 172 14.44 21.79 -12.32
N GLU A 173 14.90 22.79 -11.59
CA GLU A 173 14.06 23.75 -10.85
C GLU A 173 13.54 24.86 -11.79
N ASP A 174 14.22 25.11 -12.92
CA ASP A 174 13.84 26.17 -13.86
C ASP A 174 12.60 25.79 -14.67
N LYS A 175 11.43 26.22 -14.17
CA LYS A 175 10.13 26.02 -14.82
C LYS A 175 10.02 26.66 -16.21
N SER A 176 10.86 27.65 -16.52
CA SER A 176 10.85 28.31 -17.83
C SER A 176 11.49 27.46 -18.93
N SER A 177 12.28 26.45 -18.56
CA SER A 177 12.91 25.50 -19.47
C SER A 177 11.94 24.44 -20.02
N PHE A 178 10.75 24.28 -19.41
CA PHE A 178 9.76 23.31 -19.83
C PHE A 178 9.05 23.73 -21.11
N ILE A 179 8.65 22.72 -21.90
CA ILE A 179 7.87 22.96 -23.12
C ILE A 179 6.54 23.62 -22.76
N SER A 180 6.15 24.68 -23.45
CA SER A 180 4.82 25.27 -23.29
C SER A 180 3.74 24.36 -23.90
N LEU A 181 2.50 24.51 -23.44
CA LEU A 181 1.39 23.74 -23.99
C LEU A 181 1.19 24.04 -25.49
N ASP A 182 1.32 25.31 -25.90
CA ASP A 182 1.23 25.71 -27.30
C ASP A 182 2.32 25.03 -28.15
N ALA A 183 3.56 24.97 -27.65
CA ALA A 183 4.64 24.27 -28.35
C ALA A 183 4.40 22.75 -28.44
N LEU A 184 3.80 22.15 -27.41
CA LEU A 184 3.39 20.75 -27.43
C LEU A 184 2.28 20.49 -28.46
N MET A 185 1.29 21.38 -28.54
CA MET A 185 0.21 21.33 -29.53
C MET A 185 0.75 21.53 -30.94
N GLU A 186 1.65 22.48 -31.16
CA GLU A 186 2.31 22.67 -32.45
C GLU A 186 3.12 21.43 -32.86
N LEU A 187 3.86 20.82 -31.93
CA LEU A 187 4.62 19.60 -32.20
C LEU A 187 3.67 18.47 -32.65
N HIS A 188 2.54 18.31 -31.95
CA HIS A 188 1.51 17.33 -32.30
C HIS A 188 0.91 17.61 -33.69
N GLN A 189 0.50 18.85 -33.95
CA GLN A 189 -0.09 19.26 -35.23
C GLN A 189 0.88 19.10 -36.39
N LYS A 190 2.16 19.50 -36.21
CA LYS A 190 3.22 19.33 -37.22
C LYS A 190 3.47 17.85 -37.52
N ARG A 191 3.45 16.99 -36.49
CA ARG A 191 3.71 15.55 -36.64
C ARG A 191 2.55 14.80 -37.31
N HIS A 192 1.31 15.13 -36.96
CA HIS A 192 0.13 14.37 -37.38
C HIS A 192 -0.72 15.06 -38.44
N HIS A 193 -0.36 16.28 -38.85
CA HIS A 193 -1.14 17.11 -39.77
C HIS A 193 -2.60 17.29 -39.32
N ALA A 194 -2.82 17.37 -38.00
CA ALA A 194 -4.13 17.48 -37.39
C ALA A 194 -4.62 18.93 -37.41
N SER A 195 -5.87 19.15 -37.81
CA SER A 195 -6.52 20.47 -37.81
C SER A 195 -7.22 20.81 -36.49
N ALA A 196 -7.64 19.79 -35.74
CA ALA A 196 -8.26 19.91 -34.44
C ALA A 196 -7.55 18.97 -33.47
N VAL A 197 -7.31 19.47 -32.26
CA VAL A 197 -6.65 18.73 -31.19
C VAL A 197 -7.44 18.93 -29.90
N GLU A 198 -7.44 17.92 -29.06
CA GLU A 198 -8.02 17.98 -27.71
C GLU A 198 -6.91 17.78 -26.69
N THR A 199 -7.11 18.29 -25.46
CA THR A 199 -6.12 18.20 -24.38
C THR A 199 -6.70 17.55 -23.14
N LYS A 200 -5.91 16.71 -22.48
CA LYS A 200 -6.21 16.05 -21.21
C LYS A 200 -5.09 16.33 -20.21
N GLY A 201 -5.46 16.59 -18.97
CA GLY A 201 -4.54 16.86 -17.87
C GLY A 201 -4.56 15.75 -16.85
N TYR A 202 -3.40 15.56 -16.22
CA TYR A 202 -3.17 14.64 -15.12
C TYR A 202 -2.39 15.36 -14.03
N ALA A 203 -2.74 15.14 -12.77
CA ALA A 203 -1.91 15.58 -11.65
C ALA A 203 -2.04 14.61 -10.48
N GLN A 204 -0.95 14.43 -9.74
CA GLN A 204 -0.90 13.61 -8.54
C GLN A 204 -0.31 14.44 -7.39
N TYR A 205 -0.99 14.42 -6.25
CA TYR A 205 -0.59 15.14 -5.04
C TYR A 205 -0.43 14.16 -3.89
N ASN A 206 0.61 14.34 -3.08
CA ASN A 206 0.74 13.63 -1.81
C ASN A 206 -0.14 14.33 -0.79
N LEU A 207 -1.14 13.63 -0.24
CA LEU A 207 -1.95 14.18 0.85
C LEU A 207 -1.44 13.71 2.21
N PHE A 208 -0.77 12.56 2.26
CA PHE A 208 -0.28 11.93 3.48
C PHE A 208 0.78 10.87 3.14
N GLY A 209 1.92 10.87 3.84
CA GLY A 209 2.84 9.73 3.82
C GLY A 209 4.32 10.03 4.09
N SER A 210 4.78 11.26 3.93
CA SER A 210 6.09 11.67 4.44
C SER A 210 5.97 12.99 5.18
N ILE A 211 6.58 13.06 6.36
CA ILE A 211 6.74 14.31 7.10
C ILE A 211 8.23 14.46 7.34
N VAL A 212 8.80 15.55 6.84
CA VAL A 212 10.16 15.96 7.20
C VAL A 212 10.09 16.51 8.62
N VAL A 213 10.63 15.77 9.59
CA VAL A 213 10.82 16.25 10.96
C VAL A 213 12.32 16.33 11.19
N GLU A 214 12.81 17.51 11.57
CA GLU A 214 14.20 17.75 11.96
C GLU A 214 15.25 17.20 10.97
N ASN A 215 15.03 17.41 9.66
CA ASN A 215 15.93 16.96 8.58
C ASN A 215 16.05 15.44 8.41
N THR A 216 15.14 14.67 9.01
CA THR A 216 14.94 13.25 8.69
C THR A 216 13.60 13.04 8.02
N VAL A 217 13.62 12.42 6.84
CA VAL A 217 12.39 11.93 6.19
C VAL A 217 11.97 10.69 6.96
N ILE A 218 10.97 10.82 7.82
CA ILE A 218 10.30 9.65 8.38
C ILE A 218 9.30 9.20 7.32
N GLU A 219 9.73 8.29 6.45
CA GLU A 219 8.86 7.60 5.51
C GLU A 219 7.81 6.85 6.32
N SER A 220 6.55 7.29 6.24
CA SER A 220 5.45 6.46 6.68
C SER A 220 5.22 5.42 5.59
N GLN A 221 4.97 4.17 6.01
CA GLN A 221 4.51 3.13 5.11
C GLN A 221 3.05 3.40 4.63
N CYS A 222 2.41 4.44 5.16
CA CYS A 222 1.08 4.89 4.78
C CYS A 222 1.13 5.93 3.64
N SER A 223 0.57 5.52 2.51
CA SER A 223 0.20 6.25 1.31
C SER A 223 -1.18 6.92 1.24
N ILE A 224 -1.34 8.25 1.16
CA ILE A 224 -2.56 8.82 0.55
C ILE A 224 -2.18 9.79 -0.55
N THR A 225 -2.53 9.42 -1.78
CA THR A 225 -2.31 10.28 -2.95
C THR A 225 -3.62 10.62 -3.65
N ALA A 226 -3.74 11.86 -4.11
CA ALA A 226 -4.88 12.31 -4.90
C ALA A 226 -4.49 12.39 -6.37
N VAL A 227 -5.19 11.63 -7.21
CA VAL A 227 -5.00 11.57 -8.64
C VAL A 227 -6.14 12.31 -9.34
N PHE A 228 -5.80 13.34 -10.10
CA PHE A 228 -6.73 14.18 -10.84
C PHE A 228 -6.62 13.93 -12.34
N LYS A 229 -7.77 13.93 -13.03
CA LYS A 229 -7.86 13.92 -14.49
C LYS A 229 -8.89 14.94 -14.95
N TRP A 230 -8.54 15.72 -15.97
CA TRP A 230 -9.46 16.70 -16.56
C TRP A 230 -9.22 16.86 -18.06
N SER A 231 -10.16 17.52 -18.73
CA SER A 231 -10.06 17.88 -20.15
C SER A 231 -9.89 19.39 -20.31
N ASN A 232 -9.42 19.82 -21.47
CA ASN A 232 -9.18 21.23 -21.82
C ASN A 232 -8.11 21.86 -20.91
N VAL A 233 -6.91 21.30 -20.97
CA VAL A 233 -5.72 21.93 -20.38
C VAL A 233 -5.40 23.21 -21.14
N GLU A 234 -5.10 24.28 -20.41
CA GLU A 234 -4.76 25.61 -20.93
C GLU A 234 -3.28 25.96 -20.72
N LYS A 235 -2.65 25.45 -19.66
CA LYS A 235 -1.25 25.74 -19.35
C LYS A 235 -0.54 24.60 -18.63
N VAL A 236 0.79 24.57 -18.74
CA VAL A 236 1.63 23.67 -17.94
C VAL A 236 1.53 24.06 -16.47
N PHE A 237 1.49 23.07 -15.57
CA PHE A 237 1.16 23.25 -14.15
C PHE A 237 -0.20 23.92 -13.91
N GLN A 238 -1.16 23.77 -14.83
CA GLN A 238 -2.53 24.12 -14.51
C GLN A 238 -3.01 23.28 -13.33
N MET A 239 -3.48 23.97 -12.30
CA MET A 239 -4.15 23.35 -11.17
C MET A 239 -5.44 22.68 -11.64
N PRO A 240 -5.75 21.45 -11.17
CA PRO A 240 -6.97 20.76 -11.54
C PRO A 240 -8.22 21.62 -11.28
N PRO A 241 -9.11 21.83 -12.27
CA PRO A 241 -10.37 22.53 -12.05
C PRO A 241 -11.29 21.75 -11.09
N GLN A 242 -12.27 22.43 -10.49
CA GLN A 242 -13.23 21.78 -9.59
C GLN A 242 -14.14 20.75 -10.29
N SER A 243 -14.22 20.82 -11.62
CA SER A 243 -14.93 19.86 -12.47
C SER A 243 -14.09 18.62 -12.83
N SER A 244 -12.86 18.50 -12.33
CA SER A 244 -12.01 17.35 -12.59
C SER A 244 -12.58 16.08 -11.97
N GLU A 245 -12.22 14.94 -12.56
CA GLU A 245 -12.33 13.65 -11.90
C GLU A 245 -11.18 13.53 -10.90
N ALA A 246 -11.47 13.10 -9.67
CA ALA A 246 -10.45 12.88 -8.65
C ALA A 246 -10.66 11.55 -7.94
N VAL A 247 -9.56 10.83 -7.75
CA VAL A 247 -9.50 9.55 -7.05
C VAL A 247 -8.46 9.67 -5.94
N LEU A 248 -8.82 9.25 -4.73
CA LEU A 248 -7.85 9.03 -3.66
C LEU A 248 -7.37 7.58 -3.72
N ASP A 249 -6.07 7.41 -3.87
CA ASP A 249 -5.37 6.14 -3.72
C ASP A 249 -4.85 6.06 -2.27
N ILE A 250 -5.42 5.15 -1.49
CA ILE A 250 -5.19 4.99 -0.05
C ILE A 250 -4.53 3.64 0.20
N LYS A 251 -3.26 3.65 0.61
CA LYS A 251 -2.48 2.49 1.05
C LYS A 251 -2.06 2.75 2.50
N LEU A 252 -2.37 1.87 3.43
CA LEU A 252 -1.94 2.03 4.83
C LEU A 252 -1.23 0.79 5.34
N ALA A 253 -0.26 1.01 6.21
CA ALA A 253 0.34 -0.03 7.02
C ALA A 253 -0.17 0.08 8.44
N ILE A 254 -0.61 -1.05 9.02
CA ILE A 254 -1.07 -1.07 10.40
C ILE A 254 0.09 -0.83 11.37
N GLY A 255 -0.19 -0.14 12.48
CA GLY A 255 0.79 0.03 13.54
C GLY A 255 1.80 1.15 13.32
N ASP A 256 1.52 2.09 12.42
CA ASP A 256 2.26 3.35 12.36
C ASP A 256 2.19 4.06 13.72
N MET A 257 3.34 4.42 14.29
CA MET A 257 3.43 5.10 15.59
C MET A 257 2.73 6.46 15.60
N LYS A 258 2.51 7.08 14.43
CA LYS A 258 1.74 8.32 14.26
C LYS A 258 0.23 8.08 14.16
N SER A 259 -0.19 6.82 13.99
CA SER A 259 -1.60 6.46 13.94
C SER A 259 -2.25 6.76 15.29
N PRO A 260 -3.41 7.44 15.32
CA PRO A 260 -4.20 7.55 16.54
C PRO A 260 -4.66 6.20 17.09
N LEU A 261 -4.55 5.12 16.31
CA LEU A 261 -4.92 3.77 16.72
C LEU A 261 -3.73 2.92 17.19
N TYR A 262 -2.54 3.49 17.35
CA TYR A 262 -1.33 2.75 17.72
C TYR A 262 -1.49 1.92 19.02
N GLU A 263 -2.12 2.46 20.06
CA GLU A 263 -2.39 1.71 21.30
C GLU A 263 -3.36 0.54 21.10
N THR A 264 -4.32 0.70 20.18
CA THR A 264 -5.23 -0.39 19.79
C THR A 264 -4.51 -1.42 18.92
N TYR A 265 -3.57 -0.98 18.08
CA TYR A 265 -2.71 -1.89 17.32
C TYR A 265 -1.84 -2.74 18.27
N LYS A 266 -1.29 -2.17 19.35
CA LYS A 266 -0.54 -2.95 20.36
C LYS A 266 -1.37 -4.05 21.02
N GLU A 267 -2.68 -3.85 21.12
CA GLU A 267 -3.59 -4.90 21.56
C GLU A 267 -3.78 -6.00 20.50
N LEU A 268 -3.85 -5.65 19.22
CA LEU A 268 -3.86 -6.59 18.11
C LEU A 268 -2.55 -7.40 18.02
N GLU A 269 -1.41 -6.72 18.13
CA GLU A 269 -0.08 -7.33 18.12
C GLU A 269 0.02 -8.41 19.21
N PHE A 270 -0.48 -8.14 20.42
CA PHE A 270 -0.53 -9.14 21.48
C PHE A 270 -1.43 -10.33 21.14
N LEU A 271 -2.58 -10.11 20.48
CA LEU A 271 -3.44 -11.21 20.01
C LEU A 271 -2.74 -12.07 18.95
N GLU A 272 -2.03 -11.45 18.02
CA GLU A 272 -1.25 -12.14 17.00
C GLU A 272 -0.13 -12.98 17.62
N THR A 273 0.56 -12.46 18.65
CA THR A 273 1.56 -13.22 19.41
C THR A 273 0.94 -14.45 20.09
N LEU A 274 -0.22 -14.31 20.75
CA LEU A 274 -0.92 -15.45 21.36
C LEU A 274 -1.34 -16.48 20.30
N ALA A 275 -1.87 -16.03 19.16
CA ALA A 275 -2.27 -16.89 18.07
C ALA A 275 -1.07 -17.63 17.45
N GLN A 276 0.05 -16.93 17.27
CA GLN A 276 1.28 -17.51 16.79
C GLN A 276 1.82 -18.56 17.75
N GLY A 277 1.83 -18.27 19.06
CA GLY A 277 2.24 -19.22 20.09
C GLY A 277 1.36 -20.47 20.15
N LEU A 278 0.06 -20.36 19.86
CA LEU A 278 -0.80 -21.54 19.70
C LEU A 278 -0.45 -22.38 18.46
N ARG A 279 0.07 -21.74 17.40
CA ARG A 279 0.42 -22.39 16.13
C ARG A 279 1.79 -23.08 16.21
N THR A 280 2.78 -22.43 16.81
CA THR A 280 4.18 -22.91 16.86
C THR A 280 4.51 -23.66 18.15
N GLY A 281 3.78 -23.41 19.24
CA GLY A 281 4.12 -23.88 20.59
C GLY A 281 5.18 -23.01 21.30
N GLU A 282 5.68 -21.96 20.65
CA GLU A 282 6.68 -21.03 21.18
C GLU A 282 6.08 -19.62 21.21
N ALA A 283 6.12 -18.98 22.39
CA ALA A 283 5.57 -17.64 22.60
C ALA A 283 6.66 -16.69 23.08
N GLU A 284 6.93 -15.65 22.28
CA GLU A 284 7.70 -14.48 22.70
C GLU A 284 6.77 -13.52 23.44
N TRP A 285 6.97 -13.34 24.73
CA TRP A 285 6.10 -12.49 25.54
C TRP A 285 6.53 -11.03 25.41
N PRO A 286 5.60 -10.08 25.15
CA PRO A 286 5.95 -8.67 25.11
C PRO A 286 6.31 -8.15 26.50
N ASP A 287 7.07 -7.06 26.54
CA ASP A 287 7.42 -6.40 27.79
C ASP A 287 6.18 -5.86 28.51
N PRO A 288 6.03 -6.11 29.82
CA PRO A 288 4.95 -5.55 30.63
C PRO A 288 4.90 -4.02 30.58
N THR A 289 3.72 -3.49 30.27
CA THR A 289 3.45 -2.05 30.25
C THR A 289 3.04 -1.50 31.63
N ASP A 290 2.40 -2.31 32.47
CA ASP A 290 2.09 -1.95 33.87
C ASP A 290 3.12 -2.61 34.80
N PRO A 291 3.74 -1.85 35.72
CA PRO A 291 4.78 -2.37 36.62
C PRO A 291 4.27 -3.39 37.64
N ARG A 292 2.96 -3.50 37.84
CA ARG A 292 2.35 -4.51 38.72
C ARG A 292 2.30 -5.86 38.00
N SER A 293 2.38 -6.94 38.77
CA SER A 293 2.23 -8.28 38.21
C SER A 293 0.80 -8.52 37.71
N ALA A 294 0.64 -9.39 36.69
CA ALA A 294 -0.69 -9.79 36.20
C ALA A 294 -1.57 -10.36 37.33
N MET A 295 -0.96 -11.04 38.29
CA MET A 295 -1.64 -11.57 39.48
C MET A 295 -2.17 -10.48 40.41
N ASP A 296 -1.38 -9.43 40.66
CA ASP A 296 -1.80 -8.31 41.50
C ASP A 296 -2.97 -7.54 40.86
N LEU A 297 -2.91 -7.34 39.54
CA LEU A 297 -3.98 -6.69 38.78
C LEU A 297 -5.27 -7.52 38.80
N THR A 298 -5.14 -8.83 38.61
CA THR A 298 -6.29 -9.76 38.64
C THR A 298 -6.91 -9.80 40.04
N LYS A 299 -6.08 -9.85 41.09
CA LYS A 299 -6.53 -9.82 42.48
C LYS A 299 -7.28 -8.53 42.80
N ALA A 300 -6.73 -7.38 42.40
CA ALA A 300 -7.37 -6.09 42.60
C ALA A 300 -8.75 -6.03 41.92
N LEU A 301 -8.89 -6.59 40.70
CA LEU A 301 -10.17 -6.66 39.99
C LEU A 301 -11.20 -7.55 40.72
N VAL A 302 -10.77 -8.68 41.27
CA VAL A 302 -11.65 -9.57 42.07
C VAL A 302 -12.09 -8.87 43.36
N GLU A 303 -11.16 -8.22 44.07
CA GLU A 303 -11.44 -7.49 45.31
C GLU A 303 -12.39 -6.30 45.10
N GLU A 304 -12.25 -5.57 43.99
CA GLU A 304 -13.15 -4.48 43.61
C GLU A 304 -14.59 -5.00 43.45
N LEU A 305 -14.78 -6.10 42.73
CA LEU A 305 -16.11 -6.72 42.57
C LEU A 305 -16.70 -7.24 43.88
N GLU A 306 -15.87 -7.80 44.77
CA GLU A 306 -16.33 -8.20 46.10
C GLU A 306 -16.82 -6.99 46.91
N SER A 307 -16.10 -5.87 46.83
CA SER A 307 -16.46 -4.65 47.56
C SER A 307 -17.80 -4.06 47.10
N ILE A 308 -18.06 -4.10 45.79
CA ILE A 308 -19.33 -3.69 45.17
C ILE A 308 -20.46 -4.62 45.61
N GLY A 309 -20.21 -5.93 45.64
CA GLY A 309 -21.18 -6.92 46.13
C GLY A 309 -21.55 -6.74 47.60
N LYS A 310 -20.60 -6.35 48.45
CA LYS A 310 -20.79 -6.10 49.89
C LYS A 310 -21.52 -4.78 50.17
N THR A 311 -21.28 -3.75 49.36
CA THR A 311 -21.95 -2.43 49.50
C THR A 311 -23.36 -2.42 48.90
N GLY A 312 -23.64 -3.20 47.86
CA GLY A 312 -24.96 -3.32 47.21
C GLY A 312 -26.04 -4.05 48.02
N GLN A 313 -25.67 -4.81 49.07
CA GLN A 313 -26.64 -5.47 49.96
C GLN A 313 -27.09 -4.59 51.15
N GLY A 314 -26.62 -3.35 51.26
CA GLY A 314 -26.79 -2.51 52.45
C GLY A 314 -27.60 -1.23 52.33
N GLN A 315 -28.11 -0.82 51.15
CA GLN A 315 -28.89 0.42 51.03
C GLN A 315 -30.03 0.30 50.00
N ALA A 316 -31.16 -0.23 50.45
CA ALA A 316 -32.45 0.18 49.91
C ALA A 316 -32.89 1.44 50.69
N GLY A 317 -32.69 2.63 50.10
CA GLY A 317 -33.24 3.86 50.67
C GLY A 317 -32.64 5.17 50.18
N LYS A 318 -33.41 5.85 49.31
CA LYS A 318 -33.38 7.28 48.94
C LYS A 318 -32.35 7.71 47.90
N GLY A 319 -32.88 8.19 46.77
CA GLY A 319 -32.12 8.71 45.65
C GLY A 319 -31.54 10.09 45.87
N ALA A 320 -30.69 10.48 44.93
CA ALA A 320 -30.48 11.85 44.53
C ALA A 320 -30.12 11.83 43.05
N GLU A 321 -31.06 12.29 42.22
CA GLU A 321 -30.76 12.86 40.92
C GLU A 321 -29.64 13.89 41.12
N THR A 322 -28.54 13.79 40.37
CA THR A 322 -27.71 14.94 40.12
C THR A 322 -27.38 14.97 38.64
N GLN A 323 -28.25 15.65 37.90
CA GLN A 323 -27.87 16.35 36.68
C GLN A 323 -26.64 17.20 37.02
N ARG A 324 -25.53 17.01 36.31
CA ARG A 324 -24.49 18.03 36.21
C ARG A 324 -24.54 18.59 34.81
N GLU A 325 -25.21 19.72 34.74
CA GLU A 325 -25.17 20.67 33.64
C GLU A 325 -23.73 21.06 33.32
N ALA A 326 -23.39 21.04 32.03
CA ALA A 326 -22.18 21.64 31.51
C ALA A 326 -22.38 23.16 31.33
N LYS A 327 -21.48 23.99 31.87
CA LYS A 327 -21.16 25.32 31.33
C LYS A 327 -19.73 25.79 31.74
N PRO A 328 -19.13 26.73 30.98
CA PRO A 328 -17.69 26.77 30.70
C PRO A 328 -16.93 27.97 31.32
N ASP A 329 -15.62 28.00 31.08
CA ASP A 329 -14.61 29.08 31.25
C ASP A 329 -14.08 29.31 32.68
N THR A 330 -12.79 29.16 32.99
CA THR A 330 -11.63 29.92 32.46
C THR A 330 -10.28 29.22 32.76
N PRO A 331 -9.18 29.62 32.08
CA PRO A 331 -7.96 28.84 31.89
C PRO A 331 -6.82 29.21 32.84
N ALA A 332 -6.03 28.23 33.29
CA ALA A 332 -4.59 28.33 33.55
C ALA A 332 -4.05 27.05 34.22
N ALA A 333 -3.36 26.23 33.43
CA ALA A 333 -2.12 25.51 33.77
C ALA A 333 -1.85 24.53 32.62
N ALA A 334 -1.29 25.07 31.55
CA ALA A 334 -0.72 24.30 30.46
C ALA A 334 0.50 23.55 30.99
N ASP A 335 0.34 22.25 31.35
CA ASP A 335 1.43 21.27 31.32
C ASP A 335 0.96 19.81 31.40
N LYS A 336 -0.14 19.49 30.72
CA LYS A 336 -0.40 18.13 30.26
C LYS A 336 -0.67 18.27 28.78
N GLY A 337 0.30 17.84 27.97
CA GLY A 337 0.13 17.73 26.52
C GLY A 337 -1.24 17.10 26.27
N ILE A 338 -2.14 17.87 25.68
CA ILE A 338 -3.42 17.36 25.20
C ILE A 338 -3.03 16.29 24.20
N ASN A 339 -3.11 15.04 24.63
CA ASN A 339 -2.80 13.90 23.81
C ASN A 339 -3.92 13.81 22.77
N ILE A 340 -3.71 14.45 21.62
CA ILE A 340 -4.66 14.47 20.49
C ILE A 340 -5.03 13.02 20.09
N TYR A 341 -4.16 12.05 20.39
CA TYR A 341 -4.36 10.62 20.13
C TYR A 341 -5.34 9.93 21.11
N SER A 342 -5.62 10.49 22.30
CA SER A 342 -6.65 9.94 23.20
C SER A 342 -8.09 10.29 22.78
N SER A 343 -8.26 11.01 21.66
CA SER A 343 -9.56 11.53 21.21
C SER A 343 -10.28 10.63 20.20
N VAL A 344 -9.62 9.59 19.68
CA VAL A 344 -10.27 8.60 18.81
C VAL A 344 -10.99 7.59 19.69
N GLY A 345 -12.20 7.95 20.11
CA GLY A 345 -13.04 7.24 21.09
C GLY A 345 -13.42 5.80 20.71
N LEU A 346 -12.44 4.90 20.71
CA LEU A 346 -12.62 3.45 20.79
C LEU A 346 -12.89 2.97 22.22
N ASP A 347 -12.64 3.83 23.21
CA ASP A 347 -12.89 3.52 24.62
C ASP A 347 -14.37 3.28 24.88
N ARG A 348 -14.70 2.01 24.97
CA ARG A 348 -16.04 1.54 25.30
C ARG A 348 -16.24 1.57 26.81
N GLY A 349 -17.22 2.34 27.27
CA GLY A 349 -17.50 2.52 28.71
C GLY A 349 -18.18 1.32 29.39
N ASP A 350 -18.75 0.39 28.62
CA ASP A 350 -19.51 -0.78 29.12
C ASP A 350 -18.71 -2.10 29.03
N LEU A 351 -17.43 -2.07 29.42
CA LEU A 351 -16.60 -3.28 29.48
C LEU A 351 -17.18 -4.30 30.46
N ASP A 352 -17.45 -5.51 29.98
CA ASP A 352 -17.85 -6.61 30.85
C ASP A 352 -16.64 -7.15 31.64
N PHE A 353 -16.88 -8.08 32.57
CA PHE A 353 -15.79 -8.60 33.39
C PHE A 353 -14.68 -9.28 32.58
N THR A 354 -15.02 -10.01 31.51
CA THR A 354 -14.01 -10.67 30.67
C THR A 354 -13.20 -9.65 29.88
N ASP A 355 -13.83 -8.57 29.44
CA ASP A 355 -13.17 -7.45 28.76
C ASP A 355 -12.20 -6.72 29.72
N GLN A 356 -12.63 -6.45 30.96
CA GLN A 356 -11.78 -5.83 31.99
C GLN A 356 -10.60 -6.72 32.37
N LEU A 357 -10.84 -8.02 32.55
CA LEU A 357 -9.79 -8.98 32.86
C LEU A 357 -8.75 -9.05 31.73
N TRP A 358 -9.20 -9.05 30.47
CA TRP A 358 -8.30 -8.98 29.32
C TRP A 358 -7.40 -7.74 29.37
N VAL A 359 -7.96 -6.55 29.59
CA VAL A 359 -7.19 -5.29 29.67
C VAL A 359 -6.13 -5.35 30.77
N LYS A 360 -6.47 -5.91 31.95
CA LYS A 360 -5.54 -6.07 33.07
C LYS A 360 -4.47 -7.12 32.81
N MET A 361 -4.84 -8.23 32.17
CA MET A 361 -3.92 -9.33 31.90
C MET A 361 -2.93 -8.94 30.80
N ARG A 362 -3.38 -8.34 29.69
CA ARG A 362 -2.50 -7.96 28.56
C ARG A 362 -1.40 -6.98 28.97
N SER A 363 -1.66 -6.12 29.96
CA SER A 363 -0.71 -5.09 30.36
C SER A 363 0.50 -5.63 31.12
N SER A 364 0.42 -6.86 31.66
CA SER A 364 1.41 -7.37 32.63
C SER A 364 1.76 -8.85 32.50
N ILE A 365 1.14 -9.62 31.61
CA ILE A 365 1.55 -11.02 31.39
C ILE A 365 2.96 -11.04 30.79
N SER A 366 3.82 -11.84 31.40
CA SER A 366 5.20 -12.07 30.94
C SER A 366 5.53 -13.56 30.75
N SER A 367 4.60 -14.45 31.15
CA SER A 367 4.81 -15.89 31.07
C SER A 367 3.49 -16.67 30.95
N TYR A 368 3.59 -17.90 30.46
CA TYR A 368 2.47 -18.85 30.45
C TYR A 368 1.92 -19.13 31.86
N GLN A 369 2.77 -19.10 32.88
CA GLN A 369 2.39 -19.35 34.27
C GLN A 369 1.49 -18.22 34.81
N ASP A 370 1.74 -16.97 34.42
CA ASP A 370 0.90 -15.83 34.79
C ASP A 370 -0.55 -16.04 34.35
N ILE A 371 -0.75 -16.55 33.13
CA ILE A 371 -2.09 -16.84 32.58
C ILE A 371 -2.79 -17.90 33.43
N ILE A 372 -2.09 -18.99 33.73
CA ILE A 372 -2.63 -20.08 34.56
C ILE A 372 -3.08 -19.53 35.92
N ASP A 373 -2.22 -18.77 36.60
CA ASP A 373 -2.49 -18.35 37.96
C ASP A 373 -3.61 -17.31 38.02
N CYS A 374 -3.67 -16.40 37.04
CA CYS A 374 -4.76 -15.43 36.90
C CYS A 374 -6.10 -16.15 36.67
N LEU A 375 -6.15 -17.09 35.72
CA LEU A 375 -7.36 -17.85 35.43
C LEU A 375 -7.78 -18.73 36.61
N LYS A 376 -6.84 -19.40 37.29
CA LYS A 376 -7.13 -20.19 38.50
C LYS A 376 -7.78 -19.34 39.59
N MET A 377 -7.26 -18.14 39.83
CA MET A 377 -7.80 -17.22 40.82
C MET A 377 -9.24 -16.83 40.49
N VAL A 378 -9.49 -16.39 39.25
CA VAL A 378 -10.83 -15.98 38.80
C VAL A 378 -11.82 -17.15 38.84
N ILE A 379 -11.45 -18.31 38.31
CA ILE A 379 -12.29 -19.51 38.28
C ILE A 379 -12.61 -19.96 39.71
N SER A 380 -11.64 -19.91 40.62
CA SER A 380 -11.87 -20.22 42.04
C SER A 380 -12.83 -19.23 42.70
N ALA A 381 -12.64 -17.92 42.48
CA ALA A 381 -13.50 -16.89 43.07
C ALA A 381 -14.96 -17.03 42.60
N VAL A 382 -15.16 -17.33 41.32
CA VAL A 382 -16.49 -17.58 40.74
C VAL A 382 -17.08 -18.89 41.26
N LYS A 383 -16.31 -19.99 41.31
CA LYS A 383 -16.77 -21.31 41.76
C LYS A 383 -17.25 -21.31 43.21
N HIS A 384 -16.53 -20.62 44.08
CA HIS A 384 -16.88 -20.48 45.50
C HIS A 384 -17.93 -19.40 45.74
N GLY A 385 -18.42 -18.73 44.70
CA GLY A 385 -19.43 -17.68 44.79
C GLY A 385 -18.95 -16.40 45.47
N GLN A 386 -17.63 -16.17 45.55
CA GLN A 386 -17.03 -14.96 46.11
C GLN A 386 -17.42 -13.73 45.27
N ILE A 387 -17.45 -13.89 43.94
CA ILE A 387 -17.86 -12.87 42.98
C ILE A 387 -18.98 -13.38 42.05
N LYS A 388 -19.82 -12.46 41.56
CA LYS A 388 -20.83 -12.71 40.52
C LYS A 388 -20.70 -11.67 39.38
N PRO A 389 -19.64 -11.79 38.55
CA PRO A 389 -19.28 -10.79 37.55
C PRO A 389 -20.27 -10.71 36.37
N TRP A 390 -20.72 -9.52 36.01
CA TRP A 390 -21.54 -9.37 34.81
C TRP A 390 -20.73 -9.69 33.53
N VAL A 391 -21.30 -10.54 32.67
CA VAL A 391 -20.73 -10.94 31.37
C VAL A 391 -21.79 -10.70 30.30
N HIS A 392 -21.37 -10.19 29.14
CA HIS A 392 -22.28 -9.91 28.05
C HIS A 392 -22.91 -11.21 27.48
N ARG A 393 -24.21 -11.18 27.16
CA ARG A 393 -24.97 -12.39 26.73
C ARG A 393 -24.46 -13.02 25.44
N ASN A 394 -23.86 -12.20 24.58
CA ASN A 394 -23.31 -12.64 23.29
C ASN A 394 -21.83 -13.05 23.38
N SER A 395 -21.25 -13.10 24.58
CA SER A 395 -19.88 -13.57 24.75
C SER A 395 -19.80 -15.07 24.46
N SER A 396 -18.97 -15.42 23.49
CA SER A 396 -18.69 -16.80 23.08
C SER A 396 -17.47 -17.39 23.77
N ASN A 397 -16.68 -16.57 24.47
CA ASN A 397 -15.45 -17.04 25.09
C ASN A 397 -15.69 -18.05 26.22
N SER A 398 -14.72 -18.93 26.41
CA SER A 398 -14.81 -20.06 27.33
C SER A 398 -14.93 -19.61 28.79
N LEU A 399 -14.27 -18.52 29.20
CA LEU A 399 -14.38 -18.00 30.56
C LEU A 399 -15.79 -17.46 30.85
N GLY A 400 -16.39 -16.73 29.92
CA GLY A 400 -17.76 -16.23 30.00
C GLY A 400 -18.76 -17.37 30.15
N ARG A 401 -18.59 -18.46 29.38
CA ARG A 401 -19.41 -19.68 29.53
C ARG A 401 -19.29 -20.30 30.93
N VAL A 402 -18.06 -20.39 31.46
CA VAL A 402 -17.80 -20.89 32.82
C VAL A 402 -18.48 -20.02 33.88
N ILE A 403 -18.41 -18.69 33.75
CA ILE A 403 -19.09 -17.74 34.64
C ILE A 403 -20.61 -17.93 34.57
N LEU A 404 -21.20 -18.04 33.39
CA LEU A 404 -22.63 -18.25 33.23
C LEU A 404 -23.11 -19.60 33.79
N GLN A 405 -22.28 -20.65 33.73
CA GLN A 405 -22.57 -21.95 34.34
C GLN A 405 -22.56 -21.88 35.88
N SER A 406 -21.68 -21.06 36.46
CA SER A 406 -21.62 -20.84 37.91
C SER A 406 -22.92 -20.28 38.48
N TYR A 407 -23.61 -19.41 37.73
CA TYR A 407 -24.92 -18.85 38.12
C TYR A 407 -26.01 -19.90 38.21
N LYS A 408 -25.87 -20.99 37.46
CA LYS A 408 -26.77 -22.13 37.48
C LYS A 408 -26.33 -23.21 38.48
N GLN A 409 -25.27 -22.98 39.24
CA GLN A 409 -24.63 -23.96 40.14
C GLN A 409 -24.25 -25.28 39.43
N LYS A 410 -23.93 -25.19 38.13
CA LYS A 410 -23.57 -26.35 37.27
C LYS A 410 -22.18 -26.20 36.66
N MET A 411 -21.26 -25.60 37.41
CA MET A 411 -19.92 -25.33 36.92
C MET A 411 -19.11 -26.62 36.83
N GLU A 412 -18.70 -26.98 35.62
CA GLU A 412 -17.80 -28.12 35.38
C GLU A 412 -16.36 -27.79 35.80
N ALA A 413 -15.56 -28.82 36.06
CA ALA A 413 -14.15 -28.63 36.38
C ALA A 413 -13.38 -28.19 35.13
N VAL A 414 -12.84 -26.97 35.15
CA VAL A 414 -12.01 -26.44 34.06
C VAL A 414 -10.58 -26.95 34.24
N CYS A 415 -10.06 -27.70 33.27
CA CYS A 415 -8.69 -28.19 33.28
C CYS A 415 -7.76 -27.18 32.59
N LEU A 416 -6.98 -26.43 33.37
CA LEU A 416 -6.00 -25.45 32.87
C LEU A 416 -4.66 -26.11 32.53
N THR A 417 -4.68 -27.02 31.57
CA THR A 417 -3.50 -27.77 31.08
C THR A 417 -3.35 -27.66 29.57
N GLY A 418 -2.14 -27.90 29.06
CA GLY A 418 -1.85 -27.81 27.63
C GLY A 418 -2.05 -26.38 27.10
N LEU A 419 -2.66 -26.23 25.92
CA LEU A 419 -2.88 -24.90 25.32
C LEU A 419 -4.14 -24.18 25.83
N THR A 420 -4.95 -24.84 26.67
CA THR A 420 -6.25 -24.34 27.14
C THR A 420 -6.18 -22.93 27.75
N PRO A 421 -5.21 -22.58 28.61
CA PRO A 421 -5.13 -21.23 29.18
C PRO A 421 -4.91 -20.14 28.13
N VAL A 422 -4.06 -20.41 27.13
CA VAL A 422 -3.78 -19.48 26.03
C VAL A 422 -5.02 -19.33 25.13
N HIS A 423 -5.72 -20.43 24.84
CA HIS A 423 -7.01 -20.38 24.12
C HIS A 423 -8.02 -19.47 24.83
N MET A 424 -8.19 -19.63 26.14
CA MET A 424 -9.12 -18.81 26.92
C MET A 424 -8.76 -17.33 26.86
N LEU A 425 -7.47 -16.99 27.00
CA LEU A 425 -7.00 -15.61 26.93
C LEU A 425 -7.19 -15.00 25.53
N LEU A 426 -6.86 -15.76 24.48
CA LEU A 426 -7.04 -15.33 23.09
C LEU A 426 -8.53 -15.07 22.76
N GLU A 427 -9.43 -15.96 23.19
CA GLU A 427 -10.88 -15.78 23.01
C GLU A 427 -11.40 -14.52 23.71
N MET A 428 -10.88 -14.19 24.91
CA MET A 428 -11.27 -12.97 25.62
C MET A 428 -10.89 -11.71 24.85
N GLY A 429 -9.66 -11.61 24.36
CA GLY A 429 -9.24 -10.44 23.59
C GLY A 429 -9.91 -10.35 22.22
N LEU A 430 -10.19 -11.48 21.55
CA LEU A 430 -11.01 -11.52 20.33
C LEU A 430 -12.45 -11.02 20.57
N ASP A 431 -13.10 -11.43 21.67
CA ASP A 431 -14.43 -10.94 22.05
C ASP A 431 -14.39 -9.41 22.30
N LYS A 432 -13.41 -8.94 23.09
CA LYS A 432 -13.26 -7.51 23.43
C LYS A 432 -13.04 -6.67 22.17
N MET A 433 -12.04 -6.99 21.36
CA MET A 433 -11.69 -6.22 20.15
C MET A 433 -12.85 -6.18 19.15
N ARG A 434 -13.57 -7.29 18.96
CA ARG A 434 -14.78 -7.30 18.12
C ARG A 434 -15.84 -6.35 18.64
N LYS A 435 -16.13 -6.36 19.96
CA LYS A 435 -17.12 -5.46 20.56
C LYS A 435 -16.72 -4.00 20.36
N ASP A 436 -15.46 -3.66 20.54
CA ASP A 436 -14.97 -2.28 20.38
C ASP A 436 -15.10 -1.80 18.93
N TYR A 437 -14.70 -2.64 17.97
CA TYR A 437 -14.80 -2.31 16.54
C TYR A 437 -16.26 -2.22 16.08
N ILE A 438 -17.13 -3.11 16.56
CA ILE A 438 -18.58 -3.01 16.31
C ILE A 438 -19.12 -1.70 16.89
N ASN A 439 -18.82 -1.41 18.15
CA ASN A 439 -19.34 -0.23 18.85
C ASN A 439 -18.95 1.05 18.12
N TYR A 440 -17.70 1.12 17.62
CA TYR A 440 -17.23 2.26 16.85
C TYR A 440 -17.90 2.36 15.48
N LEU A 441 -17.90 1.28 14.68
CA LEU A 441 -18.42 1.30 13.32
C LEU A 441 -19.94 1.49 13.27
N ILE A 442 -20.69 0.87 14.19
CA ILE A 442 -22.14 1.04 14.31
C ILE A 442 -22.46 2.38 14.97
N GLY A 443 -21.72 2.78 16.01
CA GLY A 443 -21.94 4.05 16.71
C GLY A 443 -21.69 5.28 15.84
N ARG A 444 -20.84 5.15 14.81
CA ARG A 444 -20.65 6.16 13.75
C ARG A 444 -21.59 6.00 12.55
N GLU A 445 -22.54 5.07 12.62
CA GLU A 445 -23.50 4.78 11.55
C GLU A 445 -22.83 4.41 10.21
N LEU A 446 -21.62 3.84 10.25
CA LEU A 446 -20.86 3.52 9.04
C LEU A 446 -21.22 2.16 8.45
N THR A 447 -21.87 1.30 9.23
CA THR A 447 -22.27 -0.04 8.83
C THR A 447 -23.38 -0.60 9.73
N THR A 448 -23.87 -1.78 9.39
CA THR A 448 -24.84 -2.52 10.20
C THR A 448 -24.23 -3.82 10.73
N LEU A 449 -24.83 -4.37 11.80
CA LEU A 449 -24.41 -5.66 12.36
C LEU A 449 -24.45 -6.79 11.32
N ASN A 450 -25.44 -6.76 10.41
CA ASN A 450 -25.55 -7.74 9.32
C ASN A 450 -24.34 -7.70 8.39
N ASN A 451 -23.83 -6.50 8.08
CA ASN A 451 -22.65 -6.35 7.24
C ASN A 451 -21.38 -6.81 7.96
N LEU A 452 -21.35 -6.76 9.29
CA LEU A 452 -20.23 -7.22 10.12
C LEU A 452 -20.27 -8.73 10.44
N SER A 453 -21.37 -9.44 10.16
CA SER A 453 -21.55 -10.87 10.48
C SER A 453 -20.35 -11.77 10.12
N TYR A 454 -19.75 -11.59 8.94
CA TYR A 454 -18.53 -12.30 8.53
C TYR A 454 -17.39 -12.15 9.55
N TYR A 455 -17.12 -10.92 9.99
CA TYR A 455 -16.04 -10.61 10.92
C TYR A 455 -16.37 -11.00 12.36
N MET A 456 -17.65 -11.21 12.68
CA MET A 456 -18.11 -11.57 14.01
C MET A 456 -18.27 -13.08 14.21
N CYS A 457 -18.19 -13.86 13.14
CA CYS A 457 -18.38 -15.30 13.16
C CYS A 457 -17.27 -16.00 13.96
N THR A 458 -17.67 -16.79 14.96
CA THR A 458 -16.79 -17.57 15.84
C THR A 458 -16.77 -19.06 15.50
N ASP A 459 -17.51 -19.47 14.47
CA ASP A 459 -17.59 -20.87 14.03
C ASP A 459 -16.36 -21.30 13.19
N VAL A 460 -15.43 -20.37 12.98
CA VAL A 460 -14.15 -20.59 12.31
C VAL A 460 -13.03 -20.73 13.34
N ASP A 461 -11.89 -21.27 12.92
CA ASP A 461 -10.74 -21.43 13.81
C ASP A 461 -10.19 -20.07 14.30
N LEU A 462 -9.44 -20.10 15.40
CA LEU A 462 -8.95 -18.89 16.05
C LEU A 462 -7.97 -18.08 15.17
N GLN A 463 -7.22 -18.72 14.27
CA GLN A 463 -6.28 -18.01 13.39
C GLN A 463 -7.06 -17.17 12.37
N GLU A 464 -8.12 -17.75 11.80
CA GLU A 464 -9.02 -17.03 10.92
C GLU A 464 -9.77 -15.92 11.67
N GLN A 465 -10.19 -16.13 12.93
CA GLN A 465 -10.80 -15.07 13.75
C GLN A 465 -9.83 -13.89 13.97
N VAL A 466 -8.57 -14.16 14.29
CA VAL A 466 -7.53 -13.11 14.43
C VAL A 466 -7.32 -12.38 13.11
N THR A 467 -7.24 -13.10 11.99
CA THR A 467 -7.12 -12.50 10.66
C THR A 467 -8.30 -11.58 10.32
N ARG A 468 -9.53 -11.96 10.69
CA ARG A 468 -10.71 -11.11 10.49
C ARG A 468 -10.70 -9.86 11.36
N VAL A 469 -10.25 -9.97 12.61
CA VAL A 469 -10.07 -8.81 13.49
C VAL A 469 -8.97 -7.88 12.94
N LYS A 470 -7.86 -8.44 12.42
CA LYS A 470 -6.81 -7.67 11.72
C LYS A 470 -7.36 -6.90 10.52
N LYS A 471 -8.18 -7.54 9.69
CA LYS A 471 -8.88 -6.87 8.57
C LYS A 471 -9.77 -5.71 9.03
N LEU A 472 -10.48 -5.87 10.15
CA LEU A 472 -11.27 -4.78 10.74
C LEU A 472 -10.39 -3.65 11.28
N HIS A 473 -9.27 -3.99 11.91
CA HIS A 473 -8.33 -3.01 12.43
C HIS A 473 -7.75 -2.15 11.31
N HIS A 474 -7.28 -2.77 10.22
CA HIS A 474 -6.80 -2.03 9.04
C HIS A 474 -7.89 -1.12 8.47
N LEU A 475 -9.14 -1.60 8.38
CA LEU A 475 -10.26 -0.75 7.96
C LEU A 475 -10.49 0.45 8.90
N LEU A 476 -10.32 0.26 10.21
CA LEU A 476 -10.41 1.35 11.19
C LEU A 476 -9.27 2.35 11.04
N GLU A 477 -8.05 1.91 10.78
CA GLU A 477 -6.93 2.80 10.45
C GLU A 477 -7.25 3.67 9.23
N ILE A 478 -7.75 3.05 8.15
CA ILE A 478 -8.22 3.75 6.95
C ILE A 478 -9.25 4.82 7.30
N LEU A 479 -10.28 4.43 8.05
CA LEU A 479 -11.35 5.32 8.45
C LEU A 479 -10.86 6.49 9.29
N VAL A 480 -10.07 6.20 10.33
CA VAL A 480 -9.57 7.21 11.26
C VAL A 480 -8.71 8.18 10.48
N ILE A 481 -7.74 7.71 9.70
CA ILE A 481 -6.85 8.61 8.96
C ILE A 481 -7.63 9.49 7.97
N CYS A 482 -8.55 8.91 7.21
CA CYS A 482 -9.42 9.64 6.29
C CYS A 482 -10.31 10.66 7.00
N SER A 483 -10.80 10.36 8.21
CA SER A 483 -11.68 11.25 8.95
C SER A 483 -10.93 12.33 9.75
N THR A 484 -9.75 12.04 10.28
CA THR A 484 -9.00 12.95 11.16
C THR A 484 -8.03 13.82 10.38
N PHE A 485 -7.26 13.25 9.45
CA PHE A 485 -6.26 14.01 8.69
C PHE A 485 -6.88 14.71 7.48
N LEU A 486 -7.70 13.99 6.71
CA LEU A 486 -8.33 14.56 5.52
C LEU A 486 -9.67 15.26 5.81
N SER A 487 -10.21 15.09 7.02
CA SER A 487 -11.52 15.66 7.42
C SER A 487 -12.65 15.28 6.45
N LEU A 488 -12.61 14.06 5.90
CA LEU A 488 -13.58 13.64 4.88
C LEU A 488 -15.00 13.54 5.46
N PRO A 489 -16.02 14.00 4.72
CA PRO A 489 -17.39 13.96 5.18
C PRO A 489 -17.94 12.53 5.18
N TYR A 490 -18.96 12.30 6.01
CA TYR A 490 -19.66 11.00 6.10
C TYR A 490 -20.12 10.47 4.74
N GLU A 491 -20.59 11.34 3.85
CA GLU A 491 -21.04 10.99 2.49
C GLU A 491 -19.97 10.29 1.65
N CYS A 492 -18.68 10.58 1.90
CA CYS A 492 -17.55 9.91 1.27
C CYS A 492 -17.17 8.65 2.06
N LEU A 493 -17.09 8.75 3.38
CA LEU A 493 -16.63 7.67 4.26
C LEU A 493 -17.57 6.46 4.22
N PHE A 494 -18.89 6.65 4.28
CA PHE A 494 -19.85 5.55 4.32
C PHE A 494 -19.73 4.57 3.13
N PRO A 495 -19.89 5.00 1.87
CA PRO A 495 -19.80 4.09 0.73
C PRO A 495 -18.40 3.48 0.58
N PHE A 496 -17.36 4.24 0.95
CA PHE A 496 -15.99 3.76 0.91
C PHE A 496 -15.75 2.61 1.91
N ILE A 497 -16.17 2.77 3.17
CA ILE A 497 -16.07 1.73 4.19
C ILE A 497 -16.88 0.49 3.82
N GLN A 498 -18.06 0.65 3.19
CA GLN A 498 -18.81 -0.49 2.66
C GLN A 498 -18.03 -1.24 1.56
N SER A 499 -17.31 -0.52 0.70
CA SER A 499 -16.42 -1.12 -0.30
C SER A 499 -15.28 -1.91 0.34
N CYS A 500 -14.59 -1.33 1.33
CA CYS A 500 -13.50 -1.99 2.06
C CYS A 500 -13.98 -3.26 2.80
N LEU A 501 -15.15 -3.19 3.47
CA LEU A 501 -15.77 -4.37 4.09
C LEU A 501 -16.10 -5.46 3.06
N LYS A 502 -16.54 -5.08 1.85
CA LYS A 502 -16.83 -6.04 0.79
C LYS A 502 -15.56 -6.69 0.25
N TYR A 503 -14.50 -5.90 0.06
CA TYR A 503 -13.19 -6.39 -0.39
C TYR A 503 -12.65 -7.46 0.56
N TYR A 504 -12.54 -7.14 1.85
CA TYR A 504 -11.94 -8.05 2.85
C TYR A 504 -12.76 -9.30 3.16
N LYS A 505 -14.04 -9.35 2.78
CA LYS A 505 -14.85 -10.60 2.82
C LYS A 505 -14.40 -11.64 1.80
N THR A 506 -13.82 -11.20 0.69
CA THR A 506 -13.52 -12.08 -0.46
C THR A 506 -12.03 -12.18 -0.75
N SER A 507 -11.25 -11.21 -0.28
CA SER A 507 -9.80 -11.14 -0.52
C SER A 507 -9.01 -11.48 0.75
N PRO A 508 -7.80 -12.03 0.62
CA PRO A 508 -6.89 -12.17 1.75
C PRO A 508 -6.50 -10.79 2.31
N TYR A 509 -5.90 -10.79 3.49
CA TYR A 509 -5.27 -9.58 4.01
C TYR A 509 -4.03 -9.26 3.16
N ASP A 510 -3.92 -8.01 2.74
CA ASP A 510 -2.84 -7.49 1.90
C ASP A 510 -2.59 -6.03 2.28
N GLU A 511 -1.39 -5.73 2.77
CA GLU A 511 -0.94 -4.37 3.15
C GLU A 511 -0.54 -3.54 1.93
N GLU A 512 -0.20 -4.21 0.82
CA GLU A 512 0.18 -3.55 -0.43
C GLU A 512 -1.04 -3.13 -1.25
N HIS A 513 -2.24 -3.53 -0.82
CA HIS A 513 -3.48 -3.18 -1.49
C HIS A 513 -3.76 -1.67 -1.41
N VAL A 514 -3.97 -1.06 -2.58
CA VAL A 514 -4.36 0.36 -2.70
C VAL A 514 -5.87 0.45 -2.85
N PHE A 515 -6.55 1.00 -1.84
CA PHE A 515 -7.97 1.29 -1.91
C PHE A 515 -8.22 2.59 -2.68
N GLN A 516 -9.16 2.55 -3.61
CA GLN A 516 -9.51 3.71 -4.43
C GLN A 516 -10.86 4.30 -4.01
N MET A 517 -10.89 5.62 -3.75
CA MET A 517 -12.11 6.35 -3.45
C MET A 517 -12.32 7.51 -4.42
N GLN A 518 -13.44 7.49 -5.13
CA GLN A 518 -13.87 8.63 -5.96
C GLN A 518 -14.24 9.80 -5.06
N ILE A 519 -13.70 10.99 -5.35
CA ILE A 519 -13.93 12.19 -4.55
C ILE A 519 -14.16 13.41 -5.42
N ARG A 520 -14.97 14.36 -4.94
CA ARG A 520 -15.09 15.66 -5.59
C ARG A 520 -13.87 16.52 -5.24
N PRO A 521 -13.20 17.17 -6.21
CA PRO A 521 -12.04 18.02 -5.96
C PRO A 521 -12.24 19.09 -4.87
N VAL A 522 -13.48 19.58 -4.71
CA VAL A 522 -13.82 20.60 -3.71
C VAL A 522 -13.66 20.12 -2.26
N VAL A 523 -13.79 18.81 -2.02
CA VAL A 523 -13.72 18.23 -0.66
C VAL A 523 -12.27 18.25 -0.15
N ILE A 524 -11.29 18.14 -1.04
CA ILE A 524 -9.86 18.08 -0.73
C ILE A 524 -9.09 19.30 -1.23
N SER A 525 -9.79 20.39 -1.60
CA SER A 525 -9.18 21.57 -2.21
C SER A 525 -8.06 22.18 -1.38
N ASN A 526 -8.22 22.16 -0.06
CA ASN A 526 -7.25 22.73 0.88
C ASN A 526 -5.89 22.03 0.83
N PHE A 527 -5.83 20.77 0.38
CA PHE A 527 -4.60 19.98 0.36
C PHE A 527 -3.78 20.13 -0.93
N TYR A 528 -4.38 20.53 -2.05
CA TYR A 528 -3.65 20.64 -3.32
C TYR A 528 -3.57 22.06 -3.89
N GLN A 529 -4.44 23.00 -3.46
CA GLN A 529 -4.48 24.33 -4.06
C GLN A 529 -3.23 25.19 -3.81
N LYS A 530 -2.45 24.85 -2.79
CA LYS A 530 -1.23 25.59 -2.39
C LYS A 530 0.05 24.76 -2.53
N GLU A 531 -0.10 23.49 -2.87
CA GLU A 531 0.99 22.53 -2.95
C GLU A 531 1.39 22.29 -4.40
N GLU A 532 2.64 21.91 -4.61
CA GLU A 532 3.10 21.46 -5.92
C GLU A 532 2.74 19.99 -6.11
N PRO A 533 2.34 19.57 -7.33
CA PRO A 533 2.07 18.16 -7.60
C PRO A 533 3.37 17.36 -7.58
N MET A 534 3.32 16.13 -7.04
CA MET A 534 4.41 15.15 -7.20
C MET A 534 4.61 14.79 -8.67
N SER A 535 3.51 14.68 -9.40
CA SER A 535 3.51 14.44 -10.83
C SER A 535 2.44 15.25 -11.53
N TRP A 536 2.78 15.83 -12.69
CA TRP A 536 1.86 16.56 -13.54
C TRP A 536 2.04 16.13 -14.98
N GLY A 537 0.96 16.08 -15.77
CA GLY A 537 1.08 15.77 -17.18
C GLY A 537 -0.03 16.40 -18.02
N ALA A 538 0.30 16.64 -19.29
CA ALA A 538 -0.66 17.01 -20.32
C ALA A 538 -0.51 16.09 -21.52
N GLU A 539 -1.63 15.65 -22.06
CA GLU A 539 -1.73 14.90 -23.29
C GLU A 539 -2.50 15.72 -24.33
N VAL A 540 -1.96 15.83 -25.54
CA VAL A 540 -2.62 16.39 -26.73
C VAL A 540 -2.98 15.23 -27.64
N PHE A 541 -4.22 15.12 -28.10
CA PHE A 541 -4.64 14.03 -28.97
C PHE A 541 -5.48 14.48 -30.16
N SER A 542 -5.46 13.67 -31.22
CA SER A 542 -6.25 13.84 -32.44
C SER A 542 -6.60 12.48 -33.07
N GLY A 543 -7.66 12.44 -33.87
CA GLY A 543 -8.17 11.21 -34.50
C GLY A 543 -9.26 10.53 -33.66
N GLN A 544 -9.64 9.30 -34.04
CA GLN A 544 -10.71 8.54 -33.38
C GLN A 544 -10.39 7.05 -33.29
N GLY A 545 -10.81 6.42 -32.18
CA GLY A 545 -10.73 4.97 -31.98
C GLY A 545 -9.30 4.44 -31.97
N SER A 546 -9.07 3.27 -32.57
CA SER A 546 -7.75 2.62 -32.58
C SER A 546 -6.66 3.42 -33.33
N ARG A 547 -7.05 4.41 -34.13
CA ARG A 547 -6.15 5.30 -34.88
C ARG A 547 -5.87 6.62 -34.16
N GLU A 548 -6.40 6.82 -32.97
CA GLU A 548 -6.11 8.00 -32.16
C GLU A 548 -4.60 8.14 -31.92
N VAL A 549 -4.11 9.36 -32.13
CA VAL A 549 -2.74 9.75 -31.86
C VAL A 549 -2.70 10.80 -30.77
N ARG A 550 -1.87 10.57 -29.74
CA ARG A 550 -1.46 11.52 -28.71
C ARG A 550 0.01 11.97 -28.75
N THR A 551 0.30 13.11 -28.14
CA THR A 551 1.63 13.56 -27.73
C THR A 551 1.49 13.98 -26.27
N SER A 552 2.29 13.44 -25.36
CA SER A 552 2.20 13.80 -23.95
C SER A 552 3.50 14.36 -23.39
N PHE A 553 3.35 15.18 -22.37
CA PHE A 553 4.42 15.77 -21.59
C PHE A 553 4.12 15.54 -20.11
N HIS A 554 5.08 14.97 -19.40
CA HIS A 554 4.99 14.61 -17.99
C HIS A 554 6.13 15.26 -17.22
N LEU A 555 5.82 15.68 -16.01
CA LEU A 555 6.71 16.23 -15.00
C LEU A 555 6.53 15.38 -13.74
N SER A 556 7.63 15.03 -13.08
CA SER A 556 7.58 14.28 -11.83
C SER A 556 8.79 14.60 -10.96
N ASP A 557 8.60 14.57 -9.65
CA ASP A 557 9.66 14.65 -8.63
C ASP A 557 10.62 13.45 -8.64
N GLN A 558 10.16 12.30 -9.16
CA GLN A 558 10.95 11.09 -9.37
C GLN A 558 11.06 10.72 -10.86
N PRO A 559 12.16 10.07 -11.29
CA PRO A 559 12.29 9.64 -12.66
C PRO A 559 11.24 8.58 -13.03
N LEU A 560 10.55 8.76 -14.17
CA LEU A 560 9.57 7.80 -14.68
C LEU A 560 10.20 6.56 -15.35
N VAL A 561 11.52 6.43 -15.29
CA VAL A 561 12.33 5.40 -15.95
C VAL A 561 13.27 4.78 -14.93
N ASP A 562 13.29 3.45 -14.87
CA ASP A 562 14.05 2.65 -13.90
C ASP A 562 15.47 2.29 -14.37
N HIS A 563 15.70 2.27 -15.69
CA HIS A 563 16.93 1.75 -16.30
C HIS A 563 17.99 2.81 -16.64
N VAL A 564 17.71 4.10 -16.38
CA VAL A 564 18.65 5.21 -16.59
C VAL A 564 18.97 5.85 -15.26
N THR A 565 20.25 5.97 -14.95
CA THR A 565 20.72 6.72 -13.79
C THR A 565 20.92 8.17 -14.19
N PHE A 566 20.16 9.08 -13.59
CA PHE A 566 20.37 10.51 -13.77
C PHE A 566 21.48 10.98 -12.82
N SER A 567 22.36 11.86 -13.29
CA SER A 567 23.37 12.45 -12.42
C SER A 567 22.69 13.51 -11.56
N SER A 568 22.38 13.21 -10.31
CA SER A 568 21.73 14.19 -9.44
C SER A 568 22.36 14.17 -8.05
N ASP A 569 23.40 14.98 -7.90
CA ASP A 569 23.87 15.54 -6.63
C ASP A 569 22.86 16.56 -6.02
N LEU A 570 21.74 16.83 -6.70
CA LEU A 570 20.70 17.78 -6.25
C LEU A 570 19.77 17.24 -5.14
N ASN A 571 19.78 15.94 -4.83
CA ASN A 571 18.98 15.39 -3.74
C ASN A 571 19.70 15.39 -2.37
N LYS A 572 20.81 16.12 -2.22
CA LYS A 572 21.34 16.44 -0.89
C LYS A 572 20.68 17.72 -0.39
N THR A 573 19.56 17.55 0.31
CA THR A 573 18.89 18.62 1.07
C THR A 573 19.92 19.29 1.99
N THR A 574 20.43 20.46 1.59
CA THR A 574 21.29 21.26 2.46
C THR A 574 20.42 22.24 3.23
N ALA A 575 20.60 22.21 4.55
CA ALA A 575 19.87 22.99 5.53
C ALA A 575 19.86 24.50 5.23
N ASN A 576 18.77 25.02 4.67
CA ASN A 576 18.33 26.39 4.94
C ASN A 576 16.83 26.57 4.63
N GLY A 577 16.13 27.20 5.56
CA GLY A 577 14.66 27.32 5.59
C GLY A 577 14.05 28.33 4.60
N ASP A 578 14.56 28.42 3.39
CA ASP A 578 13.84 29.04 2.27
C ASP A 578 13.09 27.94 1.51
N LYS A 579 11.92 28.26 0.94
CA LYS A 579 11.14 27.30 0.13
C LYS A 579 11.98 26.93 -1.10
N GLU A 580 12.73 25.83 -1.03
CA GLU A 580 13.37 25.24 -2.20
C GLU A 580 12.27 24.87 -3.22
N GLU A 581 12.41 25.33 -4.46
CA GLU A 581 11.49 24.97 -5.53
C GLU A 581 11.70 23.49 -5.89
N THR A 582 10.62 22.73 -6.06
CA THR A 582 10.73 21.31 -6.38
C THR A 582 11.38 21.14 -7.76
N ALA A 583 12.47 20.37 -7.83
CA ALA A 583 13.07 19.98 -9.10
C ALA A 583 12.22 18.89 -9.77
N PHE A 584 11.94 19.03 -11.07
CA PHE A 584 11.14 18.07 -11.82
C PHE A 584 11.94 17.41 -12.93
N PHE A 585 11.87 16.08 -13.01
CA PHE A 585 12.20 15.31 -14.21
C PHE A 585 11.12 15.55 -15.27
N SER A 586 11.53 15.75 -16.52
CA SER A 586 10.59 15.93 -17.63
C SER A 586 10.66 14.77 -18.61
N THR A 587 9.50 14.23 -18.98
CA THR A 587 9.36 13.11 -19.93
C THR A 587 8.36 13.47 -21.01
N THR A 588 8.80 13.43 -22.27
CA THR A 588 7.95 13.64 -23.43
C THR A 588 7.70 12.31 -24.13
N VAL A 589 6.43 11.95 -24.33
CA VAL A 589 6.03 10.78 -25.11
C VAL A 589 5.44 11.27 -26.42
N THR A 590 6.02 10.80 -27.52
CA THR A 590 5.50 11.06 -28.85
C THR A 590 5.26 9.74 -29.55
N HIS A 591 4.26 9.64 -30.41
CA HIS A 591 4.17 8.48 -31.30
C HIS A 591 3.72 8.87 -32.69
N SER A 592 3.87 7.95 -33.63
CA SER A 592 3.59 8.15 -35.05
C SER A 592 2.81 6.95 -35.56
N LEU A 593 1.72 7.19 -36.29
CA LEU A 593 0.92 6.15 -36.91
C LEU A 593 1.41 5.90 -38.33
N ILE A 594 1.83 4.67 -38.62
CA ILE A 594 2.18 4.19 -39.95
C ILE A 594 1.03 3.30 -40.43
N ASN A 595 0.41 3.65 -41.55
CA ASN A 595 -0.64 2.84 -42.17
C ASN A 595 0.00 1.82 -43.13
N PHE A 596 -0.48 0.57 -43.05
CA PHE A 596 -0.18 -0.43 -44.08
C PHE A 596 -1.25 -0.31 -45.16
N ILE A 597 -0.92 0.38 -46.25
CA ILE A 597 -1.80 0.61 -47.40
C ILE A 597 -1.71 -0.58 -48.35
#